data_AF-A0A7I8MQD8-F1
#
_entry.id   AF-A0A7I8MQD8-F1
#
_cell.length_a   1.000
_cell.length_b   1.000
_cell.length_c   1.000
_cell.angle_alpha   90.00
_cell.angle_beta   90.00
_cell.angle_gamma   90.00
#
_symmetry.space_group_name_H-M   'P 1'
#
loop_
_entity.id
_entity.type
_entity.pdbx_description
1 polymer ?
#
loop_
_entity_poly.entity_id
_entity_poly.type
_entity_poly.pdbx_seq_one_letter_code
_entity_poly.pdbx_strand_id
1 'polypeptide(L)'
;MHPNSFLRTLWRTEFRSEVFVAMSFAGALQQRFDDVIKPAIESIVHHGRKLTANRVDLSKTGDSILTDIVDGIAHSELVLADVSTVGYDSKSGGPYRNGNVMYEVGLALACRHSAEVLLIRDDTHKFLFDVSTIPHKHIDFSDPTAAMTTLQQELMGRLAERDHLLDARILTTVAQLTSGERNLLQTFSRYGPEKVFWLTKTGLSALAAISRLLDKQLIVTVGVTPEGQATFRWTRLGYILATNIETLVPTVAEPSVAESDGDGTDLGDE
;
A
#
# COMPACT_ATOMS: atom_id res chain seq x y z
N MET A 1 5.46 -5.62 23.18
CA MET A 1 5.41 -5.28 21.74
C MET A 1 3.94 -5.45 21.32
N HIS A 2 3.28 -4.43 20.75
CA HIS A 2 1.85 -4.51 20.36
C HIS A 2 1.60 -4.67 18.84
N PRO A 3 2.21 -5.63 18.13
CA PRO A 3 1.83 -5.95 16.74
C PRO A 3 0.33 -6.16 16.56
N ASN A 4 -0.34 -6.69 17.59
CA ASN A 4 -1.77 -6.97 17.57
C ASN A 4 -2.63 -5.69 17.44
N SER A 5 -2.19 -4.56 18.02
CA SER A 5 -2.92 -3.29 17.88
C SER A 5 -2.69 -2.66 16.49
N PHE A 6 -1.50 -2.86 15.91
CA PHE A 6 -1.23 -2.44 14.54
C PHE A 6 -2.07 -3.22 13.52
N LEU A 7 -1.99 -4.56 13.57
CA LEU A 7 -2.68 -5.45 12.63
C LEU A 7 -4.21 -5.33 12.70
N ARG A 8 -4.76 -4.99 13.87
CA ARG A 8 -6.22 -4.87 14.07
C ARG A 8 -6.81 -3.50 13.77
N THR A 9 -6.03 -2.42 13.84
CA THR A 9 -6.60 -1.06 13.90
C THR A 9 -5.99 -0.07 12.91
N LEU A 10 -4.79 -0.33 12.37
CA LEU A 10 -4.01 0.65 11.61
C LEU A 10 -3.77 0.28 10.15
N TRP A 11 -4.32 -0.84 9.66
CA TRP A 11 -4.29 -1.18 8.24
C TRP A 11 -5.29 -0.31 7.44
N ARG A 12 -5.03 0.99 7.37
CA ARG A 12 -5.77 1.91 6.51
C ARG A 12 -5.23 1.79 5.10
N THR A 13 -6.12 1.78 4.11
CA THR A 13 -5.77 1.58 2.70
C THR A 13 -5.21 2.82 2.01
N GLU A 14 -5.05 3.91 2.75
CA GLU A 14 -4.62 5.20 2.23
C GLU A 14 -3.22 5.54 2.72
N PHE A 15 -2.30 5.59 1.76
CA PHE A 15 -0.96 6.09 1.99
C PHE A 15 -0.94 7.61 1.87
N ARG A 16 -0.26 8.26 2.81
CA ARG A 16 0.20 9.64 2.70
C ARG A 16 1.36 9.68 1.72
N SER A 17 1.44 10.74 0.92
CA SER A 17 2.56 11.00 0.00
C SER A 17 3.84 11.35 0.77
N GLU A 18 4.32 10.37 1.53
CA GLU A 18 5.41 10.43 2.49
C GLU A 18 6.29 9.20 2.31
N VAL A 19 7.58 9.36 2.58
CA VAL A 19 8.51 8.24 2.80
C VAL A 19 8.90 8.26 4.27
N PHE A 20 8.60 7.18 4.98
CA PHE A 20 9.05 7.01 6.35
C PHE A 20 10.55 6.72 6.35
N VAL A 21 11.34 7.50 7.08
CA VAL A 21 12.80 7.36 7.13
C VAL A 21 13.22 6.84 8.50
N ALA A 22 13.69 5.59 8.52
CA ALA A 22 14.30 4.95 9.68
C ALA A 22 15.82 5.13 9.61
N MET A 23 16.39 5.98 10.46
CA MET A 23 17.84 6.20 10.49
C MET A 23 18.33 6.63 11.86
N SER A 24 19.63 6.48 12.10
CA SER A 24 20.25 6.85 13.36
C SER A 24 20.44 8.38 13.48
N PHE A 25 20.20 8.92 14.69
CA PHE A 25 20.35 10.34 15.03
C PHE A 25 21.79 10.76 15.36
N ALA A 26 22.77 9.88 15.17
CA ALA A 26 24.17 10.24 15.38
C ALA A 26 24.53 11.44 14.50
N GLY A 27 25.28 12.42 15.04
CA GLY A 27 25.51 13.70 14.36
C GLY A 27 26.06 13.60 12.94
N ALA A 28 26.93 12.62 12.66
CA ALA A 28 27.48 12.36 11.33
C ALA A 28 26.42 11.91 10.30
N LEU A 29 25.30 11.34 10.76
CA LEU A 29 24.20 10.85 9.91
C LEU A 29 23.12 11.91 9.72
N GLN A 30 23.06 12.91 10.60
CA GLN A 30 22.15 14.05 10.41
C GLN A 30 22.43 14.76 9.08
N GLN A 31 23.70 14.99 8.78
CA GLN A 31 24.09 15.62 7.52
C GLN A 31 23.67 14.80 6.29
N ARG A 32 23.77 13.45 6.36
CA ARG A 32 23.26 12.58 5.28
C ARG A 32 21.76 12.73 5.07
N PHE A 33 21.01 12.92 6.15
CA PHE A 33 19.58 13.16 6.05
C PHE A 33 19.30 14.47 5.31
N ASP A 34 19.90 15.56 5.79
CA ASP A 34 19.61 16.91 5.32
C ASP A 34 20.12 17.16 3.90
N ASP A 35 21.31 16.64 3.56
CA ASP A 35 21.99 16.94 2.29
C ASP A 35 21.65 15.94 1.18
N VAL A 36 21.23 14.70 1.53
CA VAL A 36 21.05 13.61 0.54
C VAL A 36 19.65 13.00 0.62
N ILE A 37 19.29 12.40 1.76
CA ILE A 37 18.08 11.56 1.86
C ILE A 37 16.81 12.40 1.66
N LYS A 38 16.68 13.48 2.43
CA LYS A 38 15.50 14.35 2.37
C LYS A 38 15.36 15.02 1.00
N PRO A 39 16.41 15.65 0.42
CA PRO A 39 16.33 16.20 -0.93
C PRO A 39 15.98 15.15 -2.00
N ALA A 40 16.54 13.93 -1.91
CA ALA A 40 16.23 12.85 -2.85
C ALA A 40 14.73 12.51 -2.81
N ILE A 41 14.16 12.32 -1.61
CA ILE A 41 12.73 12.04 -1.44
C ILE A 41 11.88 13.19 -1.94
N GLU A 42 12.17 14.42 -1.48
CA GLU A 42 11.35 15.58 -1.78
C GLU A 42 11.46 16.02 -3.25
N SER A 43 12.46 15.57 -4.00
CA SER A 43 12.52 15.82 -5.45
C SER A 43 11.53 14.99 -6.27
N ILE A 44 10.92 13.95 -5.67
CA ILE A 44 10.06 13.00 -6.38
C ILE A 44 8.60 13.48 -6.39
N VAL A 45 7.98 13.40 -7.56
CA VAL A 45 6.53 13.54 -7.74
C VAL A 45 5.96 12.19 -8.14
N HIS A 46 5.07 11.64 -7.31
CA HIS A 46 4.41 10.36 -7.55
C HIS A 46 2.89 10.58 -7.63
N HIS A 47 2.26 10.09 -8.70
CA HIS A 47 0.85 10.38 -9.04
C HIS A 47 0.44 11.86 -8.89
N GLY A 48 1.31 12.78 -9.32
CA GLY A 48 1.05 14.23 -9.28
C GLY A 48 1.17 14.86 -7.89
N ARG A 49 1.60 14.12 -6.87
CA ARG A 49 1.88 14.64 -5.52
C ARG A 49 3.37 14.57 -5.21
N LYS A 50 3.89 15.63 -4.61
CA LYS A 50 5.28 15.68 -4.14
C LYS A 50 5.40 14.81 -2.89
N LEU A 51 6.42 13.96 -2.83
CA LEU A 51 6.71 13.19 -1.61
C LEU A 51 7.36 14.06 -0.55
N THR A 52 7.16 13.72 0.72
CA THR A 52 7.87 14.33 1.85
C THR A 52 8.60 13.29 2.67
N ALA A 53 9.75 13.67 3.25
CA ALA A 53 10.49 12.78 4.15
C ALA A 53 9.94 12.88 5.57
N ASN A 54 9.46 11.77 6.12
CA ASN A 54 8.95 11.69 7.49
C ASN A 54 9.92 10.90 8.37
N ARG A 55 10.65 11.60 9.24
CA ARG A 55 11.59 11.00 10.21
C ARG A 55 11.12 11.35 11.63
N VAL A 56 10.88 10.34 12.46
CA VAL A 56 10.38 10.55 13.83
C VAL A 56 11.53 10.89 14.76
N ASP A 57 11.60 12.14 15.21
CA ASP A 57 12.68 12.64 16.08
C ASP A 57 12.46 12.28 17.56
N LEU A 58 13.54 11.94 18.27
CA LEU A 58 13.56 11.63 19.71
C LEU A 58 13.19 12.81 20.62
N SER A 59 13.15 14.04 20.09
CA SER A 59 12.74 15.24 20.83
C SER A 59 11.25 15.30 21.16
N LYS A 60 10.41 14.41 20.62
CA LYS A 60 8.99 14.26 20.97
C LYS A 60 8.86 13.39 22.24
N THR A 61 8.07 13.83 23.21
CA THR A 61 7.91 13.14 24.51
C THR A 61 7.52 11.65 24.37
N GLY A 62 8.11 10.79 25.21
CA GLY A 62 8.26 9.34 25.00
C GLY A 62 7.00 8.48 24.78
N ASP A 63 5.80 8.95 25.13
CA ASP A 63 4.57 8.18 24.91
C ASP A 63 4.07 8.25 23.45
N SER A 64 4.48 9.26 22.67
CA SER A 64 4.02 9.41 21.28
C SER A 64 4.97 8.79 20.25
N ILE A 65 6.25 8.58 20.57
CA ILE A 65 7.26 8.15 19.59
C ILE A 65 6.89 6.80 18.95
N LEU A 66 6.53 5.80 19.75
CA LEU A 66 6.16 4.49 19.21
C LEU A 66 4.90 4.56 18.34
N THR A 67 3.93 5.39 18.73
CA THR A 67 2.72 5.62 17.95
C THR A 67 3.07 6.29 16.62
N ASP A 68 3.94 7.30 16.62
CA ASP A 68 4.38 8.02 15.43
C ASP A 68 5.19 7.13 14.47
N ILE A 69 6.07 6.27 15.01
CA ILE A 69 6.83 5.28 14.22
C ILE A 69 5.87 4.32 13.53
N VAL A 70 4.96 3.74 14.31
CA VAL A 70 4.00 2.75 13.84
C VAL A 70 3.04 3.38 12.82
N ASP A 71 2.56 4.59 13.07
CA ASP A 71 1.76 5.37 12.14
C ASP A 71 2.51 5.69 10.84
N GLY A 72 3.77 6.12 10.94
CA GLY A 72 4.64 6.39 9.80
C GLY A 72 4.85 5.15 8.94
N ILE A 73 5.16 4.00 9.54
CA ILE A 73 5.34 2.72 8.84
C ILE A 73 4.02 2.24 8.21
N ALA A 74 2.87 2.42 8.87
CA ALA A 74 1.57 2.05 8.30
C ALA A 74 1.20 2.90 7.08
N HIS A 75 1.38 4.21 7.19
CA HIS A 75 0.70 5.15 6.30
C HIS A 75 1.62 5.82 5.28
N SER A 76 2.94 5.64 5.35
CA SER A 76 3.83 6.15 4.31
C SER A 76 3.76 5.31 3.03
N GLU A 77 4.02 5.94 1.90
CA GLU A 77 4.05 5.29 0.59
C GLU A 77 5.21 4.29 0.47
N LEU A 78 6.35 4.61 1.08
CA LEU A 78 7.52 3.74 1.22
C LEU A 78 8.12 3.87 2.63
N VAL A 79 8.88 2.86 3.02
CA VAL A 79 9.79 2.88 4.15
C VAL A 79 11.22 2.85 3.61
N LEU A 80 12.03 3.84 3.96
CA LEU A 80 13.46 3.91 3.69
C LEU A 80 14.21 3.70 5.01
N ALA A 81 15.12 2.74 5.08
CA ALA A 81 15.95 2.52 6.27
C ALA A 81 17.43 2.59 5.95
N ASP A 82 18.16 3.47 6.64
CA ASP A 82 19.62 3.51 6.63
C ASP A 82 20.18 2.55 7.69
N VAL A 83 20.59 1.36 7.23
CA VAL A 83 21.11 0.27 8.05
C VAL A 83 22.64 0.20 8.00
N SER A 84 23.30 1.35 7.77
CA SER A 84 24.75 1.48 7.84
C SER A 84 25.30 1.13 9.22
N THR A 85 26.54 0.65 9.27
CA THR A 85 27.26 0.46 10.54
C THR A 85 27.41 1.80 11.26
N VAL A 86 27.06 1.84 12.56
CA VAL A 86 27.16 3.08 13.38
C VAL A 86 28.31 3.07 14.37
N GLY A 87 28.98 1.93 14.55
CA GLY A 87 30.14 1.82 15.43
C GLY A 87 30.69 0.40 15.52
N TYR A 88 31.64 0.21 16.41
CA TYR A 88 32.28 -1.08 16.69
C TYR A 88 32.18 -1.42 18.17
N ASP A 89 31.87 -2.68 18.47
CA ASP A 89 31.74 -3.18 19.84
C ASP A 89 33.11 -3.25 20.52
N SER A 90 33.16 -2.82 21.78
CA SER A 90 34.39 -2.76 22.58
C SER A 90 34.99 -4.13 22.93
N LYS A 91 34.20 -5.21 22.93
CA LYS A 91 34.64 -6.55 23.34
C LYS A 91 35.14 -7.37 22.16
N SER A 92 34.36 -7.38 21.08
CA SER A 92 34.60 -8.19 19.89
C SER A 92 35.32 -7.42 18.77
N GLY A 93 35.33 -6.08 18.83
CA GLY A 93 35.77 -5.23 17.72
C GLY A 93 34.84 -5.31 16.51
N GLY A 94 33.69 -5.99 16.62
CA GLY A 94 32.77 -6.21 15.51
C GLY A 94 31.92 -4.97 15.21
N PRO A 95 31.58 -4.71 13.93
CA PRO A 95 30.67 -3.63 13.56
C PRO A 95 29.27 -3.89 14.12
N TYR A 96 28.58 -2.85 14.57
CA TYR A 96 27.18 -2.92 14.95
C TYR A 96 26.33 -1.84 14.27
N ARG A 97 25.03 -2.13 14.16
CA ARG A 97 24.00 -1.26 13.55
C ARG A 97 23.13 -0.68 14.64
N ASN A 98 22.43 0.41 14.33
CA ASN A 98 21.54 1.04 15.29
C ASN A 98 20.34 0.13 15.60
N GLY A 99 20.21 -0.29 16.86
CA GLY A 99 19.15 -1.22 17.29
C GLY A 99 17.73 -0.69 17.08
N ASN A 100 17.51 0.62 17.20
CA ASN A 100 16.19 1.23 16.97
C ASN A 100 15.82 1.17 15.49
N VAL A 101 16.77 1.46 14.60
CA VAL A 101 16.55 1.33 13.14
C VAL A 101 16.26 -0.13 12.78
N MET A 102 17.01 -1.08 13.34
CA MET A 102 16.75 -2.50 13.10
C MET A 102 15.37 -2.94 13.62
N TYR A 103 14.91 -2.37 14.73
CA TYR A 103 13.56 -2.59 15.24
C TYR A 103 12.47 -2.07 14.29
N GLU A 104 12.63 -0.85 13.79
CA GLU A 104 11.72 -0.24 12.81
C GLU A 104 11.69 -1.02 11.49
N VAL A 105 12.85 -1.50 11.01
CA VAL A 105 12.96 -2.39 9.86
C VAL A 105 12.16 -3.68 10.11
N GLY A 106 12.34 -4.31 11.27
CA GLY A 106 11.58 -5.50 11.64
C GLY A 106 10.06 -5.27 11.65
N LEU A 107 9.60 -4.13 12.17
CA LEU A 107 8.20 -3.74 12.13
C LEU A 107 7.70 -3.55 10.68
N ALA A 108 8.46 -2.81 9.86
CA ALA A 108 8.09 -2.57 8.47
C ALA A 108 7.94 -3.88 7.70
N LEU A 109 8.89 -4.81 7.83
CA LEU A 109 8.87 -6.09 7.12
C LEU A 109 7.78 -7.05 7.61
N ALA A 110 7.35 -6.92 8.87
CA ALA A 110 6.22 -7.70 9.39
C ALA A 110 4.87 -7.21 8.84
N CYS A 111 4.82 -5.99 8.32
CA CYS A 111 3.58 -5.26 8.08
C CYS A 111 3.39 -4.80 6.62
N ARG A 112 4.48 -4.69 5.86
CA ARG A 112 4.53 -4.12 4.52
C ARG A 112 5.04 -5.15 3.53
N HIS A 113 4.71 -4.94 2.25
CA HIS A 113 5.33 -5.73 1.20
C HIS A 113 6.81 -5.33 1.04
N SER A 114 7.68 -6.27 0.68
CA SER A 114 9.13 -5.99 0.54
C SER A 114 9.44 -4.89 -0.50
N ALA A 115 8.64 -4.81 -1.56
CA ALA A 115 8.72 -3.73 -2.56
C ALA A 115 8.47 -2.32 -1.99
N GLU A 116 7.84 -2.23 -0.81
CA GLU A 116 7.56 -0.95 -0.13
C GLU A 116 8.67 -0.57 0.86
N VAL A 117 9.68 -1.43 1.04
CA VAL A 117 10.78 -1.24 1.99
C VAL A 117 12.11 -1.18 1.23
N LEU A 118 12.78 -0.03 1.29
CA LEU A 118 14.12 0.16 0.75
C LEU A 118 15.14 0.20 1.89
N LEU A 119 16.05 -0.77 1.91
CA LEU A 119 17.20 -0.73 2.81
C LEU A 119 18.40 -0.11 2.08
N ILE A 120 19.08 0.84 2.71
CA ILE A 120 20.33 1.40 2.21
C ILE A 120 21.45 1.25 3.23
N ARG A 121 22.69 1.26 2.74
CA ARG A 121 23.91 1.13 3.53
C ARG A 121 25.08 1.79 2.81
N ASP A 122 26.10 2.19 3.54
CA ASP A 122 27.36 2.75 2.99
C ASP A 122 28.59 1.87 3.23
N ASP A 123 28.39 0.74 3.92
CA ASP A 123 29.45 -0.17 4.32
C ASP A 123 29.30 -1.54 3.64
N THR A 124 30.27 -2.43 3.80
CA THR A 124 30.28 -3.78 3.20
C THR A 124 30.20 -4.93 4.22
N HIS A 125 29.98 -4.63 5.50
CA HIS A 125 29.86 -5.64 6.55
C HIS A 125 28.66 -6.60 6.36
N LYS A 126 28.74 -7.82 6.89
CA LYS A 126 27.65 -8.78 6.73
C LYS A 126 26.37 -8.32 7.48
N PHE A 127 25.21 -8.53 6.87
CA PHE A 127 23.93 -8.40 7.56
C PHE A 127 23.70 -9.56 8.53
N LEU A 128 22.83 -9.32 9.52
CA LEU A 128 22.20 -10.40 10.26
C LEU A 128 21.38 -11.26 9.30
N PHE A 129 21.29 -12.57 9.57
CA PHE A 129 20.68 -13.51 8.63
C PHE A 129 19.23 -13.12 8.28
N ASP A 130 18.47 -12.62 9.26
CA ASP A 130 17.07 -12.17 9.11
C ASP A 130 16.88 -11.01 8.12
N VAL A 131 17.94 -10.23 7.86
CA VAL A 131 17.89 -9.04 6.99
C VAL A 131 18.63 -9.26 5.68
N SER A 132 19.41 -10.34 5.59
CA SER A 132 20.29 -10.61 4.44
C SER A 132 19.54 -10.92 3.15
N THR A 133 18.31 -11.43 3.24
CA THR A 133 17.44 -11.74 2.11
C THR A 133 16.67 -10.54 1.58
N ILE A 134 16.73 -9.41 2.29
CA ILE A 134 15.98 -8.21 1.96
C ILE A 134 16.81 -7.39 0.96
N PRO A 135 16.20 -6.99 -0.17
CA PRO A 135 16.88 -6.13 -1.12
C PRO A 135 17.41 -4.88 -0.44
N HIS A 136 18.69 -4.62 -0.65
CA HIS A 136 19.37 -3.47 -0.09
C HIS A 136 20.29 -2.85 -1.13
N LYS A 137 20.49 -1.54 -1.03
CA LYS A 137 21.38 -0.80 -1.91
C LYS A 137 22.57 -0.24 -1.16
N HIS A 138 23.75 -0.40 -1.75
CA HIS A 138 24.92 0.35 -1.33
C HIS A 138 24.87 1.77 -1.90
N ILE A 139 24.93 2.78 -1.03
CA ILE A 139 24.96 4.20 -1.40
C ILE A 139 26.28 4.77 -0.85
N ASP A 140 27.08 5.34 -1.75
CA ASP A 140 28.28 6.08 -1.35
C ASP A 140 27.91 7.52 -1.02
N PHE A 141 27.94 7.88 0.27
CA PHE A 141 27.63 9.23 0.73
C PHE A 141 28.82 10.21 0.65
N SER A 142 29.99 9.79 0.16
CA SER A 142 31.14 10.69 -0.03
C SER A 142 30.94 11.66 -1.20
N ASP A 143 30.08 11.32 -2.16
CA ASP A 143 29.57 12.20 -3.21
C ASP A 143 28.06 12.41 -3.03
N PRO A 144 27.62 13.50 -2.36
CA PRO A 144 26.21 13.77 -2.10
C PRO A 144 25.34 13.83 -3.37
N THR A 145 25.90 14.31 -4.49
CA THR A 145 25.13 14.48 -5.74
C THR A 145 24.85 13.13 -6.38
N ALA A 146 25.87 12.28 -6.48
CA ALA A 146 25.73 10.91 -6.97
C ALA A 146 24.86 10.06 -6.03
N ALA A 147 25.03 10.22 -4.72
CA ALA A 147 24.22 9.55 -3.70
C ALA A 147 22.73 9.91 -3.84
N MET A 148 22.42 11.20 -3.96
CA MET A 148 21.05 11.69 -4.11
C MET A 148 20.41 11.13 -5.37
N THR A 149 21.13 11.16 -6.50
CA THR A 149 20.65 10.63 -7.78
C THR A 149 20.38 9.13 -7.69
N THR A 150 21.31 8.38 -7.11
CA THR A 150 21.17 6.92 -6.93
C THR A 150 19.98 6.60 -6.04
N LEU A 151 19.86 7.28 -4.90
CA LEU A 151 18.75 7.08 -3.97
C LEU A 151 17.39 7.43 -4.62
N GLN A 152 17.34 8.53 -5.39
CA GLN A 152 16.14 8.91 -6.13
C GLN A 152 15.71 7.82 -7.12
N GLN A 153 16.66 7.28 -7.89
CA GLN A 153 16.38 6.20 -8.84
C GLN A 153 15.84 4.95 -8.16
N GLU A 154 16.43 4.56 -7.03
CA GLU A 154 15.99 3.39 -6.27
C GLU A 154 14.60 3.60 -5.66
N LEU A 155 14.31 4.79 -5.10
CA LEU A 155 12.98 5.14 -4.60
C LEU A 155 11.93 5.09 -5.72
N MET A 156 12.22 5.68 -6.88
CA MET A 156 11.34 5.62 -8.04
C MET A 156 11.12 4.20 -8.55
N GLY A 157 12.18 3.38 -8.55
CA GLY A 157 12.09 1.96 -8.90
C GLY A 157 11.16 1.19 -7.97
N ARG A 158 11.23 1.44 -6.66
CA ARG A 158 10.33 0.83 -5.66
C ARG A 158 8.89 1.27 -5.80
N LEU A 159 8.65 2.55 -6.06
CA LEU A 159 7.30 3.06 -6.35
C LEU A 159 6.72 2.38 -7.59
N ALA A 160 7.49 2.26 -8.67
CA ALA A 160 7.06 1.59 -9.89
C ALA A 160 6.79 0.09 -9.68
N GLU A 161 7.66 -0.61 -8.92
CA GLU A 161 7.45 -2.02 -8.55
C GLU A 161 6.17 -2.19 -7.72
N ARG A 162 5.94 -1.33 -6.74
CA ARG A 162 4.71 -1.32 -5.94
C ARG A 162 3.48 -1.09 -6.80
N ASP A 163 3.52 -0.11 -7.69
CA ASP A 163 2.39 0.20 -8.59
C ASP A 163 2.11 -0.99 -9.51
N HIS A 164 3.14 -1.65 -10.03
CA HIS A 164 2.98 -2.87 -10.83
C HIS A 164 2.33 -4.02 -10.05
N LEU A 165 2.69 -4.21 -8.78
CA LEU A 165 2.05 -5.19 -7.90
C LEU A 165 0.59 -4.83 -7.61
N LEU A 166 0.28 -3.54 -7.45
CA LEU A 166 -1.09 -3.05 -7.31
C LEU A 166 -1.91 -3.33 -8.56
N ASP A 167 -1.35 -3.09 -9.75
CA ASP A 167 -2.00 -3.39 -11.03
C ASP A 167 -2.27 -4.90 -11.18
N ALA A 168 -1.28 -5.75 -10.86
CA ALA A 168 -1.46 -7.19 -10.87
C ALA A 168 -2.55 -7.66 -9.89
N ARG A 169 -2.65 -7.02 -8.71
CA ARG A 169 -3.71 -7.26 -7.74
C ARG A 169 -5.07 -6.81 -8.27
N ILE A 170 -5.14 -5.66 -8.95
CA ILE A 170 -6.35 -5.17 -9.62
C ILE A 170 -6.83 -6.21 -10.63
N LEU A 171 -5.97 -6.63 -11.57
CA LEU A 171 -6.32 -7.59 -12.62
C LEU A 171 -6.77 -8.95 -12.05
N THR A 172 -6.05 -9.45 -11.04
CA THR A 172 -6.41 -10.71 -10.37
C THR A 172 -7.76 -10.59 -9.67
N THR A 173 -8.01 -9.46 -9.01
CA THR A 173 -9.29 -9.21 -8.33
C THR A 173 -10.43 -9.15 -9.34
N VAL A 174 -10.25 -8.43 -10.44
CA VAL A 174 -11.23 -8.33 -11.54
C VAL A 174 -11.60 -9.71 -12.08
N ALA A 175 -10.60 -10.56 -12.36
CA ALA A 175 -10.82 -11.92 -12.85
C ALA A 175 -11.62 -12.81 -11.87
N GLN A 176 -11.59 -12.50 -10.58
CA GLN A 176 -12.30 -13.24 -9.53
C GLN A 176 -13.66 -12.63 -9.14
N LEU A 177 -14.07 -11.52 -9.76
CA LEU A 177 -15.37 -10.91 -9.46
C LEU A 177 -16.53 -11.72 -10.05
N THR A 178 -17.46 -12.09 -9.19
CA THR A 178 -18.74 -12.65 -9.65
C THR A 178 -19.68 -11.58 -10.16
N SER A 179 -20.73 -11.98 -10.91
CA SER A 179 -21.71 -11.04 -11.47
C SER A 179 -22.42 -10.22 -10.39
N GLY A 180 -22.69 -10.80 -9.22
CA GLY A 180 -23.27 -10.07 -8.09
C GLY A 180 -22.34 -8.98 -7.56
N GLU A 181 -21.04 -9.29 -7.42
CA GLU A 181 -20.04 -8.30 -6.98
C GLU A 181 -19.86 -7.18 -8.00
N ARG A 182 -19.81 -7.52 -9.31
CA ARG A 182 -19.74 -6.53 -10.40
C ARG A 182 -20.94 -5.58 -10.39
N ASN A 183 -22.15 -6.12 -10.23
CA ASN A 183 -23.36 -5.30 -10.17
C ASN A 183 -23.32 -4.34 -8.96
N LEU A 184 -22.87 -4.79 -7.79
CA LEU A 184 -22.71 -3.90 -6.64
C LEU A 184 -21.64 -2.82 -6.89
N LEU A 185 -20.48 -3.18 -7.45
CA LEU A 185 -19.44 -2.21 -7.81
C LEU A 185 -19.98 -1.13 -8.76
N GLN A 186 -20.72 -1.52 -9.80
CA GLN A 186 -21.35 -0.60 -10.74
C GLN A 186 -22.41 0.28 -10.06
N THR A 187 -23.31 -0.32 -9.28
CA THR A 187 -24.39 0.38 -8.57
C THR A 187 -23.86 1.47 -7.64
N PHE A 188 -22.74 1.20 -6.97
CA PHE A 188 -22.13 2.10 -5.99
C PHE A 188 -20.94 2.90 -6.53
N SER A 189 -20.57 2.75 -7.81
CA SER A 189 -19.44 3.46 -8.45
C SER A 189 -19.56 4.99 -8.37
N ARG A 190 -20.80 5.49 -8.36
CA ARG A 190 -21.13 6.93 -8.24
C ARG A 190 -20.74 7.54 -6.88
N TYR A 191 -20.49 6.73 -5.86
CA TYR A 191 -20.10 7.22 -4.55
C TYR A 191 -18.58 7.40 -4.52
N GLY A 192 -18.13 8.62 -4.15
CA GLY A 192 -16.72 8.90 -3.93
C GLY A 192 -16.12 8.06 -2.77
N PRO A 193 -14.78 8.03 -2.64
CA PRO A 193 -14.10 7.17 -1.66
C PRO A 193 -14.51 7.46 -0.22
N GLU A 194 -14.84 8.71 0.11
CA GLU A 194 -15.28 9.12 1.45
C GLU A 194 -16.78 8.96 1.71
N LYS A 195 -17.56 8.61 0.69
CA LYS A 195 -19.02 8.51 0.84
C LYS A 195 -19.39 7.14 1.38
N VAL A 196 -20.14 7.15 2.47
CA VAL A 196 -20.74 5.97 3.07
C VAL A 196 -21.98 5.58 2.29
N PHE A 197 -22.15 4.28 2.05
CA PHE A 197 -23.33 3.71 1.39
C PHE A 197 -23.84 2.48 2.15
N TRP A 198 -25.09 2.12 1.91
CA TRP A 198 -25.74 0.96 2.50
C TRP A 198 -26.78 0.40 1.53
N LEU A 199 -27.24 -0.82 1.79
CA LEU A 199 -28.26 -1.50 0.98
C LEU A 199 -29.61 -1.41 1.69
N THR A 200 -30.60 -0.79 1.04
CA THR A 200 -31.95 -0.63 1.61
C THR A 200 -32.79 -1.91 1.58
N LYS A 201 -32.52 -2.82 0.64
CA LYS A 201 -33.10 -4.17 0.57
C LYS A 201 -32.02 -5.16 0.12
N THR A 202 -31.73 -6.18 0.94
CA THR A 202 -30.71 -7.18 0.63
C THR A 202 -31.33 -8.55 0.42
N GLY A 203 -31.42 -8.99 -0.84
CA GLY A 203 -31.60 -10.41 -1.13
C GLY A 203 -30.34 -11.21 -0.77
N LEU A 204 -30.46 -12.54 -0.64
CA LEU A 204 -29.34 -13.45 -0.33
C LEU A 204 -28.12 -13.23 -1.24
N SER A 205 -28.35 -12.96 -2.53
CA SER A 205 -27.27 -12.68 -3.50
C SER A 205 -26.49 -11.40 -3.17
N ALA A 206 -27.18 -10.33 -2.75
CA ALA A 206 -26.53 -9.08 -2.38
C ALA A 206 -25.70 -9.24 -1.09
N LEU A 207 -26.20 -9.99 -0.10
CA LEU A 207 -25.45 -10.31 1.11
C LEU A 207 -24.18 -11.12 0.81
N ALA A 208 -24.29 -12.13 -0.05
CA ALA A 208 -23.14 -12.93 -0.48
C ALA A 208 -22.10 -12.08 -1.21
N ALA A 209 -22.54 -11.16 -2.08
CA ALA A 209 -21.65 -10.25 -2.79
C ALA A 209 -20.96 -9.26 -1.84
N ILE A 210 -21.68 -8.67 -0.87
CA ILE A 210 -21.08 -7.81 0.16
C ILE A 210 -20.04 -8.57 0.98
N SER A 211 -20.33 -9.80 1.42
CA SER A 211 -19.37 -10.61 2.16
C SER A 211 -18.08 -10.80 1.36
N ARG A 212 -18.18 -11.13 0.07
CA ARG A 212 -17.00 -11.31 -0.79
C ARG A 212 -16.25 -10.00 -1.06
N LEU A 213 -16.96 -8.88 -1.21
CA LEU A 213 -16.32 -7.56 -1.34
C LEU A 213 -15.55 -7.18 -0.07
N LEU A 214 -16.06 -7.53 1.12
CA LEU A 214 -15.36 -7.37 2.40
C LEU A 214 -14.13 -8.29 2.47
N ASP A 215 -14.28 -9.57 2.11
CA ASP A 215 -13.19 -10.55 2.11
C ASP A 215 -12.05 -10.13 1.16
N LYS A 216 -12.40 -9.57 0.00
CA LYS A 216 -11.45 -9.00 -0.99
C LYS A 216 -10.93 -7.62 -0.61
N GLN A 217 -11.36 -7.07 0.53
CA GLN A 217 -10.98 -5.74 1.03
C GLN A 217 -11.30 -4.60 0.04
N LEU A 218 -12.38 -4.72 -0.72
CA LEU A 218 -12.85 -3.67 -1.64
C LEU A 218 -13.74 -2.66 -0.91
N ILE A 219 -14.40 -3.09 0.15
CA ILE A 219 -15.20 -2.24 1.03
C ILE A 219 -14.81 -2.51 2.48
N VAL A 220 -15.13 -1.56 3.36
CA VAL A 220 -14.99 -1.71 4.81
C VAL A 220 -16.30 -1.32 5.50
N THR A 221 -16.63 -2.01 6.59
CA THR A 221 -17.76 -1.65 7.44
C THR A 221 -17.38 -0.45 8.30
N VAL A 222 -18.18 0.62 8.26
CA VAL A 222 -17.90 1.87 9.00
C VAL A 222 -18.88 2.11 10.15
N GLY A 223 -20.00 1.39 10.18
CA GLY A 223 -20.99 1.54 11.24
C GLY A 223 -22.32 0.87 10.90
N VAL A 224 -23.35 1.24 11.64
CA VAL A 224 -24.72 0.74 11.48
C VAL A 224 -25.68 1.94 11.48
N THR A 225 -26.68 1.95 10.60
CA THR A 225 -27.73 2.97 10.60
C THR A 225 -28.64 2.84 11.83
N PRO A 226 -29.45 3.85 12.18
CA PRO A 226 -30.44 3.75 13.25
C PRO A 226 -31.42 2.57 13.07
N GLU A 227 -31.69 2.17 11.83
CA GLU A 227 -32.55 1.04 11.46
C GLU A 227 -31.82 -0.32 11.53
N GLY A 228 -30.56 -0.35 11.98
CA GLY A 228 -29.79 -1.58 12.14
C GLY A 228 -29.08 -2.06 10.87
N GLN A 229 -29.00 -1.24 9.82
CA GLN A 229 -28.34 -1.65 8.56
C GLN A 229 -26.84 -1.37 8.60
N ALA A 230 -26.02 -2.35 8.21
CA ALA A 230 -24.59 -2.13 8.08
C ALA A 230 -24.30 -1.07 6.99
N THR A 231 -23.36 -0.17 7.30
CA THR A 231 -22.91 0.88 6.40
C THR A 231 -21.47 0.62 5.98
N PHE A 232 -21.17 0.93 4.72
CA PHE A 232 -19.92 0.59 4.07
C PHE A 232 -19.28 1.82 3.43
N ARG A 233 -17.95 1.78 3.30
CA ARG A 233 -17.16 2.75 2.54
C ARG A 233 -16.21 2.01 1.62
N TRP A 234 -15.87 2.62 0.49
CA TRP A 234 -14.85 2.09 -0.41
C TRP A 234 -13.47 2.06 0.26
N THR A 235 -12.69 1.02 -0.03
CA THR A 235 -11.23 1.14 0.10
C THR A 235 -10.67 1.81 -1.15
N ARG A 236 -9.40 2.25 -1.12
CA ARG A 236 -8.74 2.80 -2.32
C ARG A 236 -8.81 1.82 -3.50
N LEU A 237 -8.52 0.54 -3.25
CA LEU A 237 -8.60 -0.52 -4.28
C LEU A 237 -10.03 -0.70 -4.78
N GLY A 238 -11.02 -0.76 -3.87
CA GLY A 238 -12.42 -0.90 -4.26
C GLY A 238 -12.94 0.28 -5.06
N TYR A 239 -12.53 1.51 -4.71
CA TYR A 239 -12.91 2.71 -5.46
C TYR A 239 -12.29 2.72 -6.86
N ILE A 240 -11.00 2.38 -6.99
CA ILE A 240 -10.33 2.25 -8.30
C ILE A 240 -11.06 1.20 -9.15
N LEU A 241 -11.37 0.04 -8.57
CA LEU A 241 -12.11 -0.99 -9.30
C LEU A 241 -13.51 -0.52 -9.69
N ALA A 242 -14.28 0.05 -8.77
CA ALA A 242 -15.64 0.51 -9.02
C ALA A 242 -15.71 1.58 -10.12
N THR A 243 -14.74 2.48 -10.17
CA THR A 243 -14.67 3.57 -11.18
C THR A 243 -14.17 3.11 -12.54
N ASN A 244 -13.41 2.01 -12.59
CA ASN A 244 -12.82 1.50 -13.84
C ASN A 244 -13.44 0.17 -14.30
N ILE A 245 -14.44 -0.37 -13.60
CA ILE A 245 -14.94 -1.74 -13.82
C ILE A 245 -15.42 -1.97 -15.25
N GLU A 246 -16.03 -0.97 -15.89
CA GLU A 246 -16.51 -1.03 -17.26
C GLU A 246 -15.38 -1.09 -18.29
N THR A 247 -14.27 -0.39 -18.02
CA THR A 247 -13.07 -0.44 -18.85
C THR A 247 -12.25 -1.72 -18.63
N LEU A 248 -12.25 -2.24 -17.40
CA LEU A 248 -11.45 -3.40 -17.00
C LEU A 248 -12.12 -4.73 -17.36
N VAL A 249 -13.44 -4.75 -17.51
CA VAL A 249 -14.21 -5.92 -17.90
C VAL A 249 -15.00 -5.56 -19.15
N PRO A 250 -14.50 -5.92 -20.35
CA PRO A 250 -15.26 -5.72 -21.58
C PRO A 250 -16.61 -6.40 -21.44
N THR A 251 -17.69 -5.64 -21.63
CA THR A 251 -19.02 -6.22 -21.68
C THR A 251 -19.06 -7.03 -22.96
N VAL A 252 -19.14 -8.37 -22.85
CA VAL A 252 -19.39 -9.21 -24.01
C VAL A 252 -20.76 -8.79 -24.53
N ALA A 253 -20.80 -8.20 -25.73
CA ALA A 253 -22.05 -7.85 -26.39
C ALA A 253 -22.92 -9.12 -26.43
N GLU A 254 -24.16 -9.02 -25.96
CA GLU A 254 -25.08 -10.15 -26.05
C GLU A 254 -25.13 -10.58 -27.53
N PRO A 255 -25.03 -11.90 -27.82
CA PRO A 255 -25.13 -12.37 -29.19
C PRO A 255 -26.44 -11.84 -29.74
N SER A 256 -26.37 -11.06 -30.82
CA SER A 256 -27.57 -10.59 -31.51
C SER A 256 -28.40 -11.82 -31.82
N VAL A 257 -29.54 -11.94 -31.16
CA VAL A 257 -30.52 -12.98 -31.48
C VAL A 257 -30.89 -12.69 -32.93
N ALA A 258 -30.32 -13.49 -33.85
CA ALA A 258 -30.74 -13.44 -35.24
C ALA A 258 -32.25 -13.69 -35.22
N GLU A 259 -33.01 -12.71 -35.69
CA GLU A 259 -34.44 -12.86 -35.93
C GLU A 259 -34.61 -14.13 -36.76
N SER A 260 -35.07 -15.19 -36.12
CA SER A 260 -35.55 -16.35 -36.85
C SER A 260 -36.84 -15.89 -37.50
N ASP A 261 -36.74 -15.44 -38.75
CA ASP A 261 -37.88 -15.24 -39.64
C ASP A 261 -38.75 -16.50 -39.56
N GLY A 262 -39.87 -16.36 -38.84
CA GLY A 262 -40.91 -17.36 -38.76
C GLY A 262 -41.57 -17.45 -40.13
N ASP A 263 -41.09 -18.38 -40.94
CA ASP A 263 -41.84 -18.84 -42.12
C ASP A 263 -43.02 -19.67 -41.59
N GLY A 264 -44.20 -19.06 -41.64
CA GLY A 264 -45.45 -19.67 -41.25
C GLY A 264 -45.85 -20.74 -42.25
N THR A 265 -45.92 -21.98 -41.80
CA THR A 265 -46.71 -23.02 -42.47
C THR A 265 -48.02 -23.24 -41.73
N ASP A 266 -49.05 -22.66 -42.35
CA ASP A 266 -50.47 -22.88 -42.20
C ASP A 266 -50.84 -24.29 -42.70
N LEU A 267 -51.37 -25.14 -41.81
CA LEU A 267 -52.10 -26.38 -42.08
C LEU A 267 -53.04 -26.55 -40.87
N GLY A 268 -54.35 -26.41 -40.92
CA GLY A 268 -55.32 -26.80 -41.95
C GLY A 268 -56.26 -27.81 -41.29
N ASP A 269 -57.52 -27.40 -41.06
CA ASP A 269 -58.60 -28.22 -40.48
C ASP A 269 -58.86 -29.51 -41.27
N GLU A 270 -59.05 -30.63 -40.55
CA GLU A 270 -60.10 -31.65 -40.77
C GLU A 270 -60.27 -32.55 -39.52
#